data_AF-A0A8T0B3S5-F1
#
_entry.id   AF-A0A8T0B3S5-F1
#
_cell.length_a   1.000
_cell.length_b   1.000
_cell.length_c   1.000
_cell.angle_alpha   90.00
_cell.angle_beta   90.00
_cell.angle_gamma   90.00
#
_symmetry.space_group_name_H-M   'P 1'
#
loop_
_entity.id
_entity.type
_entity.pdbx_description
1 polymer ?
#
loop_
_entity_poly.entity_id
_entity_poly.type
_entity_poly.pdbx_seq_one_letter_code
_entity_poly.pdbx_strand_id
1 'polypeptide(L)'
;METTLTVLALSYYPLHGSRTHHSWKYLLLVSLAVIVRPTALIVWLPLLLHHLWREENKLKLITHQGLPVVAVTLALSTLIDCTFYGQWTFVQWNFVKFNVLHSVAEFYGTHPWHWYLTQGFPVVIGPHLPFFLHGCTLSGKMHRTLLMSIIWTLTIYSFLAHKEFRFIYPVLPFCMIFCGTSLVKLRSWRKPAAGVLLLLNLLPSLYTGLVHQRGVLDVMPHLQHLCDHTNSHSSPEPHVVFLMPCHSTPLYSHLHCPIRLRFLECPPDLRGDPNYVDEASSFYADPLGWLGTSYPNASTLPSHVVLFHPLEKEMSAFLNGNRFIKKSDIFHTHFPEGRTGNRIYIYERSLEADPQSRQH
;
A
#
# COMPACT_ATOMS: atom_id res chain seq x y z
N MET A 1 10.09 4.54 -2.68
CA MET A 1 11.22 5.37 -2.18
C MET A 1 12.23 4.56 -1.37
N GLU A 2 11.81 3.84 -0.31
CA GLU A 2 12.71 3.04 0.54
C GLU A 2 13.59 2.04 -0.23
N THR A 3 12.99 1.24 -1.13
CA THR A 3 13.73 0.30 -1.99
C THR A 3 14.71 1.03 -2.91
N THR A 4 14.32 2.17 -3.48
CA THR A 4 15.19 2.99 -4.35
C THR A 4 16.40 3.51 -3.57
N LEU A 5 16.20 4.06 -2.36
CA LEU A 5 17.29 4.50 -1.49
C LEU A 5 18.18 3.33 -1.08
N THR A 6 17.60 2.15 -0.84
CA THR A 6 18.36 0.93 -0.53
C THR A 6 19.23 0.48 -1.71
N VAL A 7 18.73 0.53 -2.95
CA VAL A 7 19.53 0.25 -4.15
C VAL A 7 20.69 1.25 -4.28
N LEU A 8 20.41 2.54 -4.12
CA LEU A 8 21.44 3.58 -4.20
C LEU A 8 22.49 3.42 -3.10
N ALA A 9 22.08 3.21 -1.85
CA ALA A 9 22.99 2.98 -0.74
C ALA A 9 23.85 1.73 -0.95
N LEU A 10 23.26 0.65 -1.49
CA LEU A 10 23.99 -0.58 -1.78
C LEU A 10 25.07 -0.39 -2.85
N SER A 11 24.85 0.49 -3.83
CA SER A 11 25.85 0.81 -4.85
C SER A 11 27.12 1.48 -4.28
N TYR A 12 27.00 2.14 -3.13
CA TYR A 12 28.10 2.79 -2.41
C TYR A 12 28.58 1.99 -1.19
N TYR A 13 27.96 0.84 -0.88
CA TYR A 13 28.32 0.05 0.29
C TYR A 13 29.68 -0.66 0.06
N PRO A 14 30.62 -0.61 1.02
CA PRO A 14 31.94 -1.21 0.87
C PRO A 14 31.88 -2.75 1.00
N LEU A 15 31.53 -3.43 -0.10
CA LEU A 15 31.59 -4.88 -0.19
C LEU A 15 33.04 -5.40 -0.05
N HIS A 16 33.18 -6.66 0.36
CA HIS A 16 34.48 -7.28 0.61
C HIS A 16 35.38 -7.23 -0.65
N GLY A 17 36.56 -6.63 -0.52
CA GLY A 17 37.53 -6.50 -1.62
C GLY A 17 37.52 -5.16 -2.36
N SER A 18 36.53 -4.29 -2.11
CA SER A 18 36.55 -2.92 -2.62
C SER A 18 37.35 -2.00 -1.69
N ARG A 19 38.21 -1.13 -2.24
CA ARG A 19 38.86 -0.05 -1.47
C ARG A 19 37.76 0.88 -0.93
N THR A 20 37.77 1.12 0.38
CA THR A 20 36.84 2.02 1.08
C THR A 20 37.13 3.47 0.69
N HIS A 21 36.44 3.98 -0.33
CA HIS A 21 36.35 5.43 -0.53
C HIS A 21 35.24 5.96 0.37
N HIS A 22 35.61 6.79 1.36
CA HIS A 22 34.77 7.48 2.35
C HIS A 22 33.29 7.03 2.45
N SER A 23 32.94 6.34 3.54
CA SER A 23 31.63 5.74 3.82
C SER A 23 30.45 6.72 3.97
N TRP A 24 30.68 8.03 3.89
CA TRP A 24 29.64 9.06 4.10
C TRP A 24 28.47 8.97 3.12
N LYS A 25 28.72 8.60 1.85
CA LYS A 25 27.67 8.58 0.81
C LYS A 25 26.58 7.56 1.13
N TYR A 26 26.98 6.31 1.42
CA TYR A 26 26.02 5.28 1.74
C TYR A 26 25.37 5.56 3.10
N LEU A 27 26.13 6.05 4.10
CA LEU A 27 25.57 6.40 5.41
C LEU A 27 24.50 7.49 5.29
N LEU A 28 24.70 8.49 4.43
CA LEU A 28 23.71 9.53 4.15
C LEU A 28 22.44 8.94 3.53
N LEU A 29 22.58 8.07 2.52
CA LEU A 29 21.45 7.42 1.87
C LEU A 29 20.69 6.49 2.81
N VAL A 30 21.39 5.76 3.68
CA VAL A 30 20.77 4.93 4.73
C VAL A 30 20.06 5.80 5.76
N SER A 31 20.66 6.90 6.21
CA SER A 31 20.03 7.83 7.16
C SER A 31 18.76 8.44 6.57
N LEU A 32 18.79 8.84 5.29
CA LEU A 32 17.61 9.31 4.58
C LEU A 32 16.52 8.23 4.47
N ALA A 33 16.90 6.98 4.19
CA ALA A 33 15.95 5.86 4.16
C ALA A 33 15.28 5.64 5.52
N VAL A 34 16.04 5.72 6.62
CA VAL A 34 15.52 5.60 8.00
C VAL A 34 14.62 6.77 8.38
N ILE A 35 14.90 7.99 7.92
CA ILE A 35 14.03 9.15 8.18
C ILE A 35 12.71 9.02 7.45
N VAL A 36 12.74 8.66 6.16
CA VAL A 36 11.53 8.44 5.37
C VAL A 36 10.74 7.25 5.93
N ARG A 37 11.44 6.22 6.42
CA ARG A 37 10.83 5.05 7.01
C ARG A 37 11.73 4.41 8.08
N PRO A 38 11.41 4.54 9.38
CA PRO A 38 12.26 4.03 10.46
C PRO A 38 12.56 2.53 10.38
N THR A 39 11.65 1.75 9.77
CA THR A 39 11.81 0.31 9.56
C THR A 39 12.97 -0.06 8.63
N ALA A 40 13.44 0.86 7.77
CA ALA A 40 14.61 0.63 6.92
C ALA A 40 15.88 0.31 7.73
N LEU A 41 15.94 0.75 9.00
CA LEU A 41 17.04 0.43 9.90
C LEU A 41 17.18 -1.08 10.12
N ILE A 42 16.06 -1.82 10.18
CA ILE A 42 16.07 -3.29 10.38
C ILE A 42 16.85 -3.96 9.24
N VAL A 43 16.63 -3.52 8.01
CA VAL A 43 17.28 -4.06 6.80
C VAL A 43 18.79 -3.78 6.80
N TRP A 44 19.15 -2.55 7.18
CA TRP A 44 20.54 -2.07 7.12
C TRP A 44 21.37 -2.44 8.35
N LEU A 45 20.76 -2.76 9.48
CA LEU A 45 21.46 -3.01 10.74
C LEU A 45 22.58 -4.07 10.61
N PRO A 46 22.38 -5.25 10.00
CA PRO A 46 23.47 -6.22 9.87
C PRO A 46 24.63 -5.72 9.00
N LEU A 47 24.35 -4.90 7.98
CA LEU A 47 25.38 -4.31 7.11
C LEU A 47 26.17 -3.21 7.83
N LEU A 48 25.49 -2.38 8.62
CA LEU A 48 26.11 -1.35 9.45
C LEU A 48 27.00 -1.97 10.53
N LEU A 49 26.51 -3.00 11.22
CA LEU A 49 27.28 -3.74 12.22
C LEU A 49 28.49 -4.44 11.60
N HIS A 50 28.32 -5.04 10.42
CA HIS A 50 29.43 -5.67 9.70
C HIS A 50 30.52 -4.66 9.29
N HIS A 51 30.13 -3.48 8.79
CA HIS A 51 31.07 -2.42 8.45
C HIS A 51 31.79 -1.89 9.71
N LEU A 52 31.06 -1.65 10.80
CA LEU A 52 31.65 -1.24 12.08
C LEU A 52 32.61 -2.27 12.65
N TRP A 53 32.33 -3.57 12.49
CA TRP A 53 33.22 -4.64 12.95
C TRP A 53 34.54 -4.66 12.17
N ARG A 54 34.49 -4.38 10.86
CA ARG A 54 35.67 -4.42 9.98
C ARG A 54 36.57 -3.20 10.12
N GLU A 55 36.01 -2.06 10.46
CA GLU A 55 36.77 -0.82 10.57
C GLU A 55 37.69 -0.88 11.80
N GLU A 56 38.99 -0.65 11.59
CA GLU A 56 39.98 -0.62 12.68
C GLU A 56 39.70 0.56 13.63
N ASN A 57 39.41 1.74 13.07
CA ASN A 57 39.13 2.96 13.82
C ASN A 57 37.62 3.21 13.97
N LYS A 58 36.97 2.37 14.78
CA LYS A 58 35.53 2.41 15.07
C LYS A 58 35.05 3.79 15.56
N LEU A 59 35.82 4.40 16.47
CA LEU A 59 35.51 5.73 17.02
C LEU A 59 35.48 6.78 15.90
N LYS A 60 36.47 6.80 15.02
CA LYS A 60 36.54 7.75 13.90
C LYS A 60 35.34 7.59 12.96
N LEU A 61 34.96 6.36 12.64
CA LEU A 61 33.78 6.09 11.80
C LEU A 61 32.49 6.64 12.44
N ILE A 62 32.30 6.38 13.74
CA ILE A 62 31.10 6.85 14.47
C ILE A 62 31.11 8.37 14.58
N THR A 63 32.21 8.99 15.02
CA THR A 63 32.24 10.43 15.34
C THR A 63 32.36 11.33 14.12
N HIS A 64 33.13 10.94 13.10
CA HIS A 64 33.36 11.80 11.92
C HIS A 64 32.43 11.51 10.75
N GLN A 65 31.78 10.35 10.70
CA GLN A 65 30.93 9.97 9.56
C GLN A 65 29.51 9.62 9.99
N GLY A 66 29.33 8.75 10.98
CA GLY A 66 28.00 8.30 11.42
C GLY A 66 27.18 9.40 12.10
N LEU A 67 27.66 9.89 13.25
CA LEU A 67 26.97 10.86 14.08
C LEU A 67 26.66 12.18 13.36
N PRO A 68 27.59 12.78 12.58
CA PRO A 68 27.30 14.02 11.86
C PRO A 68 26.21 13.82 10.80
N VAL A 69 26.24 12.70 10.07
CA VAL A 69 25.23 12.39 9.05
C VAL A 69 23.84 12.21 9.70
N VAL A 70 23.76 11.45 10.78
CA VAL A 70 22.50 11.24 11.51
C VAL A 70 21.99 12.57 12.08
N ALA A 71 22.85 13.38 12.71
CA ALA A 71 22.47 14.66 13.27
C ALA A 71 21.95 15.64 12.21
N VAL A 72 22.67 15.80 11.10
CA VAL A 72 22.27 16.71 10.00
C VAL A 72 20.94 16.28 9.40
N THR A 73 20.78 14.98 9.14
CA THR A 73 19.57 14.47 8.49
C THR A 73 18.36 14.54 9.42
N LEU A 74 18.50 14.22 10.71
CA LEU A 74 17.42 14.36 11.70
C LEU A 74 17.06 15.84 11.94
N ALA A 75 18.04 16.73 12.03
CA ALA A 75 17.80 18.16 12.17
C ALA A 75 17.02 18.70 10.96
N LEU A 76 17.42 18.32 9.75
CA LEU A 76 16.71 18.73 8.54
C LEU A 76 15.28 18.19 8.49
N SER A 77 15.07 16.91 8.83
CA SER A 77 13.71 16.34 8.92
C SER A 77 12.86 17.09 9.92
N THR A 78 13.38 17.32 11.13
CA THR A 78 12.64 18.00 12.20
C THR A 78 12.28 19.42 11.79
N LEU A 79 13.20 20.15 11.15
CA LEU A 79 12.93 21.50 10.66
C LEU A 79 11.84 21.52 9.59
N ILE A 80 11.87 20.58 8.65
CA ILE A 80 10.82 20.42 7.63
C ILE A 80 9.48 20.10 8.31
N ASP A 81 9.45 19.11 9.20
CA ASP A 81 8.23 18.72 9.89
C ASP A 81 7.65 19.91 10.69
N CYS A 82 8.49 20.63 11.43
CA CYS A 82 8.06 21.81 12.20
C CYS A 82 7.46 22.92 11.33
N THR A 83 8.00 23.18 10.13
CA THR A 83 7.48 24.22 9.24
C THR A 83 6.14 23.83 8.62
N PHE A 84 5.97 22.57 8.21
CA PHE A 84 4.72 22.10 7.60
C PHE A 84 3.60 21.87 8.63
N TYR A 85 3.92 21.35 9.82
CA TYR A 85 2.92 21.13 10.88
C TYR A 85 2.62 22.42 11.68
N GLY A 86 3.48 23.43 11.62
CA GLY A 86 3.34 24.68 12.39
C GLY A 86 3.61 24.51 13.89
N GLN A 87 4.17 23.39 14.32
CA GLN A 87 4.43 23.06 15.72
C GLN A 87 5.63 22.10 15.84
N TRP A 88 6.36 22.20 16.95
CA TRP A 88 7.54 21.36 17.20
C TRP A 88 7.16 19.89 17.31
N THR A 89 7.40 19.15 16.23
CA THR A 89 6.98 17.75 16.10
C THR A 89 8.17 16.89 15.70
N PHE A 90 8.49 15.89 16.52
CA PHE A 90 9.51 14.90 16.20
C PHE A 90 8.84 13.61 15.68
N VAL A 91 8.69 13.53 14.35
CA VAL A 91 7.88 12.50 13.68
C VAL A 91 8.40 11.09 13.94
N GLN A 92 9.72 10.90 14.02
CA GLN A 92 10.33 9.58 14.24
C GLN A 92 9.98 9.02 15.63
N TRP A 93 9.91 9.86 16.66
CA TRP A 93 9.44 9.43 17.99
C TRP A 93 7.95 9.13 17.99
N ASN A 94 7.13 9.95 17.33
CA ASN A 94 5.71 9.69 17.18
C ASN A 94 5.47 8.35 16.47
N PHE A 95 6.24 8.04 15.43
CA PHE A 95 6.17 6.73 14.77
C PHE A 95 6.40 5.58 15.75
N VAL A 96 7.45 5.64 16.57
CA VAL A 96 7.75 4.60 17.58
C VAL A 96 6.61 4.52 18.60
N LYS A 97 6.15 5.66 19.11
CA LYS A 97 5.05 5.73 20.07
C LYS A 97 3.78 5.06 19.52
N PHE A 98 3.35 5.39 18.31
CA PHE A 98 2.11 4.86 17.74
C PHE A 98 2.23 3.40 17.28
N ASN A 99 3.34 3.02 16.62
CA ASN A 99 3.44 1.69 16.00
C ASN A 99 3.97 0.62 16.97
N VAL A 100 4.82 1.00 17.93
CA VAL A 100 5.44 0.03 18.85
C VAL A 100 4.70 -0.01 20.18
N LEU A 101 4.24 1.13 20.71
CA LEU A 101 3.59 1.16 22.03
C LEU A 101 2.07 0.93 21.98
N HIS A 102 1.40 1.37 20.91
CA HIS A 102 -0.07 1.26 20.80
C HIS A 102 -0.53 0.14 19.87
N SER A 103 0.39 -0.63 19.25
CA SER A 103 0.14 -1.79 18.38
C SER A 103 -1.03 -1.65 17.38
N VAL A 104 -1.29 -0.43 16.88
CA VAL A 104 -2.43 -0.12 15.99
C VAL A 104 -2.43 -0.98 14.73
N ALA A 105 -1.26 -1.47 14.32
CA ALA A 105 -1.11 -2.34 13.16
C ALA A 105 -1.91 -3.65 13.27
N GLU A 106 -2.18 -4.17 14.48
CA GLU A 106 -2.98 -5.39 14.68
C GLU A 106 -4.44 -5.24 14.19
N PHE A 107 -4.97 -4.02 14.20
CA PHE A 107 -6.31 -3.71 13.68
C PHE A 107 -6.48 -4.07 12.20
N TYR A 108 -5.40 -3.99 11.42
CA TYR A 108 -5.39 -4.29 9.99
C TYR A 108 -5.22 -5.78 9.68
N GLY A 109 -5.43 -6.64 10.68
CA GLY A 109 -5.32 -8.09 10.57
C GLY A 109 -3.95 -8.63 10.96
N THR A 110 -3.91 -9.91 11.30
CA THR A 110 -2.70 -10.60 11.73
C THR A 110 -2.42 -11.83 10.88
N HIS A 111 -1.15 -12.20 10.80
CA HIS A 111 -0.70 -13.38 10.07
C HIS A 111 0.22 -14.25 10.94
N PRO A 112 0.23 -15.59 10.75
CA PRO A 112 1.15 -16.47 11.45
C PRO A 112 2.62 -16.05 11.31
N TRP A 113 3.46 -16.42 12.27
CA TRP A 113 4.88 -16.05 12.27
C TRP A 113 5.60 -16.50 10.99
N HIS A 114 5.28 -17.68 10.46
CA HIS A 114 5.93 -18.25 9.28
C HIS A 114 5.47 -17.60 7.95
N TRP A 115 4.51 -16.67 7.96
CA TRP A 115 3.88 -16.13 6.76
C TRP A 115 4.89 -15.53 5.78
N TYR A 116 5.91 -14.81 6.25
CA TYR A 116 6.96 -14.28 5.37
C TYR A 116 7.80 -15.39 4.73
N LEU A 117 7.98 -16.54 5.38
CA LEU A 117 8.73 -17.65 4.81
C LEU A 117 7.89 -18.41 3.78
N THR A 118 6.60 -18.63 4.06
CA THR A 118 5.74 -19.49 3.24
C THR A 118 5.01 -18.77 2.12
N GLN A 119 4.69 -17.48 2.29
CA GLN A 119 3.88 -16.70 1.35
C GLN A 119 4.54 -15.37 0.99
N GLY A 120 4.87 -14.55 2.00
CA GLY A 120 5.40 -13.20 1.81
C GLY A 120 6.61 -13.16 0.87
N PHE A 121 7.71 -13.78 1.27
CA PHE A 121 8.96 -13.78 0.50
C PHE A 121 8.82 -14.48 -0.87
N PRO A 122 8.21 -15.67 -0.99
CA PRO A 122 7.95 -16.29 -2.29
C PRO A 122 7.19 -15.41 -3.28
N VAL A 123 6.16 -14.68 -2.81
CA VAL A 123 5.38 -13.77 -3.66
C VAL A 123 6.20 -12.55 -4.07
N VAL A 124 6.94 -11.93 -3.14
CA VAL A 124 7.74 -10.73 -3.43
C VAL A 124 8.89 -11.01 -4.39
N ILE A 125 9.57 -12.15 -4.25
CA ILE A 125 10.64 -12.54 -5.17
C ILE A 125 10.09 -13.14 -6.48
N GLY A 126 8.88 -13.69 -6.43
CA GLY A 126 8.15 -14.24 -7.56
C GLY A 126 8.94 -15.31 -8.33
N PRO A 127 8.95 -15.27 -9.67
CA PRO A 127 9.58 -16.31 -10.50
C PRO A 127 11.11 -16.34 -10.36
N HIS A 128 11.72 -15.36 -9.68
CA HIS A 128 13.15 -15.36 -9.40
C HIS A 128 13.55 -16.29 -8.25
N LEU A 129 12.60 -16.86 -7.49
CA LEU A 129 12.88 -17.71 -6.33
C LEU A 129 13.89 -18.85 -6.62
N PRO A 130 13.77 -19.65 -7.70
CA PRO A 130 14.73 -20.73 -7.97
C PRO A 130 16.14 -20.20 -8.25
N PHE A 131 16.24 -19.06 -8.94
CA PHE A 131 17.52 -18.41 -9.23
C PHE A 131 18.17 -17.86 -7.99
N PHE A 132 17.37 -17.30 -7.07
CA PHE A 132 17.83 -16.85 -5.77
C PHE A 132 18.42 -18.01 -4.96
N LEU A 133 17.66 -19.10 -4.79
CA LEU A 133 18.10 -20.27 -4.02
C LEU A 133 19.39 -20.88 -4.59
N HIS A 134 19.45 -21.07 -5.92
CA HIS A 134 20.67 -21.53 -6.58
C HIS A 134 21.83 -20.52 -6.42
N GLY A 135 21.56 -19.22 -6.51
CA GLY A 135 22.52 -18.15 -6.26
C GLY A 135 23.09 -18.18 -4.85
N CYS A 136 22.27 -18.48 -3.84
CA CYS A 136 22.70 -18.65 -2.46
C CYS A 136 23.69 -19.82 -2.32
N THR A 137 23.47 -20.94 -3.01
CA THR A 137 24.41 -22.09 -2.96
C THR A 137 25.75 -21.81 -3.65
N LEU A 138 25.77 -20.89 -4.61
CA LEU A 138 26.95 -20.52 -5.39
C LEU A 138 27.75 -19.37 -4.76
N SER A 139 27.14 -18.64 -3.84
CA SER A 139 27.68 -17.38 -3.35
C SER A 139 28.82 -17.60 -2.37
N GLY A 140 30.00 -17.08 -2.71
CA GLY A 140 31.16 -17.11 -1.83
C GLY A 140 31.03 -16.19 -0.61
N LYS A 141 32.07 -16.18 0.24
CA LYS A 141 32.15 -15.38 1.49
C LYS A 141 31.81 -13.89 1.30
N MET A 142 32.03 -13.33 0.11
CA MET A 142 31.77 -11.93 -0.24
C MET A 142 30.31 -11.51 -0.06
N HIS A 143 29.34 -12.38 -0.43
CA HIS A 143 27.91 -12.04 -0.38
C HIS A 143 27.22 -12.53 0.90
N ARG A 144 27.96 -13.18 1.81
CA ARG A 144 27.40 -13.76 3.04
C ARG A 144 26.71 -12.71 3.90
N THR A 145 27.26 -11.51 4.00
CA THR A 145 26.66 -10.42 4.79
C THR A 145 25.29 -10.01 4.22
N LEU A 146 25.14 -9.97 2.90
CA LEU A 146 23.85 -9.67 2.26
C LEU A 146 22.81 -10.76 2.54
N LEU A 147 23.22 -12.03 2.49
CA LEU A 147 22.35 -13.16 2.85
C LEU A 147 21.90 -13.07 4.30
N MET A 148 22.82 -12.71 5.21
CA MET A 148 22.48 -12.50 6.62
C MET A 148 21.51 -11.34 6.81
N SER A 149 21.63 -10.25 6.05
CA SER A 149 20.66 -9.16 6.07
C SER A 149 19.27 -9.59 5.59
N ILE A 150 19.19 -10.42 4.55
CA ILE A 150 17.92 -10.99 4.07
C ILE A 150 17.28 -11.83 5.18
N ILE A 151 18.01 -12.80 5.73
CA ILE A 151 17.50 -13.71 6.77
C ILE A 151 17.10 -12.94 8.03
N TRP A 152 17.95 -12.01 8.48
CA TRP A 152 17.69 -11.12 9.61
C TRP A 152 16.37 -10.37 9.43
N THR A 153 16.20 -9.71 8.28
CA THR A 153 15.00 -8.91 8.02
C THR A 153 13.74 -9.76 8.03
N LEU A 154 13.76 -10.91 7.35
CA LEU A 154 12.62 -11.83 7.32
C LEU A 154 12.31 -12.34 8.73
N THR A 155 13.33 -12.61 9.54
CA THR A 155 13.16 -13.11 10.92
C THR A 155 12.53 -12.05 11.81
N ILE A 156 13.07 -10.83 11.82
CA ILE A 156 12.54 -9.73 12.66
C ILE A 156 11.10 -9.42 12.29
N TYR A 157 10.77 -9.30 11.00
CA TYR A 157 9.39 -9.03 10.59
C TYR A 157 8.44 -10.22 10.80
N SER A 158 8.95 -11.45 10.88
CA SER A 158 8.12 -12.62 11.20
C SER A 158 7.53 -12.56 12.62
N PHE A 159 8.19 -11.86 13.54
CA PHE A 159 7.68 -11.64 14.90
C PHE A 159 6.62 -10.54 15.01
N LEU A 160 6.41 -9.73 13.97
CA LEU A 160 5.33 -8.74 13.98
C LEU A 160 3.99 -9.42 13.70
N ALA A 161 2.95 -9.10 14.48
CA ALA A 161 1.62 -9.67 14.29
C ALA A 161 1.03 -9.31 12.91
N HIS A 162 1.06 -8.02 12.58
CA HIS A 162 0.68 -7.50 11.27
C HIS A 162 1.82 -7.62 10.26
N LYS A 163 1.51 -8.09 9.05
CA LYS A 163 2.49 -8.37 8.00
C LYS A 163 1.95 -7.88 6.66
N GLU A 164 2.84 -7.31 5.85
CA GLU A 164 2.50 -6.83 4.52
C GLU A 164 3.69 -7.07 3.57
N PHE A 165 3.40 -7.33 2.29
CA PHE A 165 4.43 -7.54 1.29
C PHE A 165 5.41 -6.34 1.20
N ARG A 166 4.90 -5.11 1.33
CA ARG A 166 5.71 -3.88 1.20
C ARG A 166 6.78 -3.71 2.29
N PHE A 167 6.72 -4.42 3.42
CA PHE A 167 7.74 -4.33 4.48
C PHE A 167 9.06 -5.00 4.09
N ILE A 168 9.00 -6.05 3.26
CA ILE A 168 10.19 -6.81 2.83
C ILE A 168 10.70 -6.40 1.44
N TYR A 169 10.01 -5.49 0.74
CA TYR A 169 10.45 -4.96 -0.56
C TYR A 169 11.89 -4.40 -0.58
N PRO A 170 12.39 -3.72 0.47
CA PRO A 170 13.76 -3.22 0.49
C PRO A 170 14.83 -4.32 0.45
N VAL A 171 14.46 -5.58 0.73
CA VAL A 171 15.36 -6.74 0.67
C VAL A 171 15.55 -7.24 -0.77
N LEU A 172 14.62 -6.93 -1.67
CA LEU A 172 14.62 -7.42 -3.06
C LEU A 172 15.92 -7.11 -3.83
N PRO A 173 16.53 -5.91 -3.73
CA PRO A 173 17.83 -5.62 -4.36
C PRO A 173 18.94 -6.58 -3.93
N PHE A 174 18.94 -7.02 -2.66
CA PHE A 174 19.92 -7.98 -2.16
C PHE A 174 19.70 -9.34 -2.81
N CYS A 175 18.44 -9.78 -2.91
CA CYS A 175 18.07 -11.02 -3.58
C CYS A 175 18.48 -11.02 -5.06
N MET A 176 18.32 -9.89 -5.76
CA MET A 176 18.67 -9.77 -7.18
C MET A 176 20.16 -9.98 -7.46
N ILE A 177 21.04 -9.68 -6.50
CA ILE A 177 22.49 -10.01 -6.61
C ILE A 177 22.68 -11.53 -6.70
N PHE A 178 22.02 -12.31 -5.83
CA PHE A 178 22.07 -13.77 -5.89
C PHE A 178 21.48 -14.31 -7.19
N CYS A 179 20.33 -13.78 -7.63
CA CYS A 179 19.74 -14.14 -8.92
C CYS A 179 20.73 -13.91 -10.09
N GLY A 180 21.43 -12.77 -10.08
CA GLY A 180 22.47 -12.44 -11.05
C GLY A 180 23.63 -13.45 -11.05
N THR A 181 24.13 -13.84 -9.87
CA THR A 181 25.21 -14.85 -9.76
C THR A 181 24.79 -16.21 -10.34
N SER A 182 23.55 -16.64 -10.08
CA SER A 182 22.98 -17.85 -10.64
C SER A 182 22.87 -17.77 -12.17
N LEU A 183 22.34 -16.67 -12.68
CA LEU A 183 22.09 -16.46 -14.11
C LEU A 183 23.38 -16.44 -14.94
N VAL A 184 24.48 -15.90 -14.40
CA VAL A 184 25.80 -15.93 -15.06
C VAL A 184 26.33 -17.36 -15.21
N LYS A 185 26.04 -18.25 -14.26
CA LYS A 185 26.52 -19.64 -14.29
C LYS A 185 25.77 -20.53 -15.28
N LEU A 186 24.57 -20.14 -15.72
CA LEU A 186 23.77 -20.88 -16.69
C LEU A 186 24.30 -20.83 -18.14
N ARG A 187 25.37 -20.07 -18.42
CA ARG A 187 26.07 -19.98 -19.72
C ARG A 187 25.10 -19.87 -20.90
N SER A 188 24.93 -20.92 -21.70
CA SER A 188 24.08 -20.96 -22.90
C SER A 188 22.59 -20.75 -22.59
N TRP A 189 22.14 -21.14 -21.39
CA TRP A 189 20.74 -21.00 -20.95
C TRP A 189 20.41 -19.62 -20.38
N ARG A 190 21.39 -18.70 -20.29
CA ARG A 190 21.18 -17.35 -19.72
C ARG A 190 20.10 -16.55 -20.43
N LYS A 191 20.18 -16.44 -21.76
CA LYS A 191 19.22 -15.67 -22.56
C LYS A 191 17.80 -16.23 -22.51
N PRO A 192 17.57 -17.55 -22.73
CA PRO A 192 16.23 -18.10 -22.61
C PRO A 192 15.69 -17.98 -21.18
N ALA A 193 16.50 -18.23 -20.15
CA ALA A 193 16.09 -18.05 -18.76
C ALA A 193 15.66 -16.60 -18.46
N ALA A 194 16.42 -15.61 -18.92
CA ALA A 194 16.06 -14.20 -18.78
C ALA A 194 14.77 -13.85 -19.54
N GLY A 195 14.55 -14.40 -20.73
CA GLY A 195 13.32 -14.22 -21.50
C GLY A 195 12.09 -14.82 -20.81
N VAL A 196 12.22 -16.02 -20.23
CA VAL A 196 11.16 -16.65 -19.42
C VAL A 196 10.86 -15.82 -18.17
N LEU A 197 11.89 -15.37 -17.45
CA LEU A 197 11.71 -14.48 -16.29
C LEU A 197 11.00 -13.18 -16.67
N LEU A 198 11.38 -12.57 -17.80
CA LEU A 198 10.71 -11.37 -18.29
C LEU A 198 9.23 -11.64 -18.58
N LEU A 199 8.90 -12.73 -19.28
CA LEU A 199 7.54 -13.09 -19.60
C LEU A 199 6.70 -13.34 -18.34
N LEU A 200 7.24 -14.12 -17.39
CA LEU A 200 6.58 -14.47 -16.14
C LEU A 200 6.35 -13.26 -15.21
N ASN A 201 7.12 -12.18 -15.35
CA ASN A 201 6.85 -10.93 -14.62
C ASN A 201 5.95 -9.99 -15.42
N LEU A 202 6.15 -9.88 -16.74
CA LEU A 202 5.44 -8.94 -17.60
C LEU A 202 3.96 -9.29 -17.74
N LEU A 203 3.62 -10.57 -17.96
CA LEU A 203 2.22 -10.97 -18.14
C LEU A 203 1.37 -10.70 -16.88
N PRO A 204 1.78 -11.12 -15.67
CA PRO A 204 1.03 -10.77 -14.46
C PRO A 204 1.00 -9.27 -14.23
N SER A 205 2.11 -8.54 -14.44
CA SER A 205 2.16 -7.08 -14.27
C SER A 205 1.15 -6.36 -15.17
N LEU A 206 1.07 -6.73 -16.45
CA LEU A 206 0.08 -6.18 -17.39
C LEU A 206 -1.34 -6.52 -16.96
N TYR A 207 -1.60 -7.78 -16.58
CA TYR A 207 -2.92 -8.19 -16.13
C TYR A 207 -3.35 -7.46 -14.85
N THR A 208 -2.49 -7.42 -13.83
CA THR A 208 -2.79 -6.78 -12.54
C THR A 208 -2.81 -5.26 -12.62
N GLY A 209 -2.04 -4.67 -13.54
CA GLY A 209 -1.99 -3.22 -13.72
C GLY A 209 -3.07 -2.66 -14.64
N LEU A 210 -3.60 -3.47 -15.58
CA LEU A 210 -4.53 -2.99 -16.62
C LEU A 210 -5.91 -3.61 -16.57
N VAL A 211 -6.11 -4.72 -15.85
CA VAL A 211 -7.38 -5.49 -15.88
C VAL A 211 -7.89 -5.79 -14.48
N HIS A 212 -7.11 -6.48 -13.65
CA HIS A 212 -7.55 -6.91 -12.32
C HIS A 212 -7.72 -5.71 -11.37
N GLN A 213 -8.87 -5.67 -10.70
CA GLN A 213 -9.29 -4.61 -9.78
C GLN A 213 -9.32 -3.20 -10.39
N ARG A 214 -9.27 -3.05 -11.71
CA ARG A 214 -9.25 -1.74 -12.38
C ARG A 214 -10.58 -0.97 -12.27
N GLY A 215 -11.70 -1.69 -12.09
CA GLY A 215 -13.04 -1.08 -12.12
C GLY A 215 -13.21 0.10 -11.16
N VAL A 216 -12.51 0.15 -10.02
CA VAL A 216 -12.59 1.29 -9.09
C VAL A 216 -12.04 2.60 -9.67
N LEU A 217 -11.15 2.52 -10.66
CA LEU A 217 -10.67 3.66 -11.45
C LEU A 217 -11.65 3.97 -12.58
N ASP A 218 -12.17 2.95 -13.26
CA ASP A 218 -13.07 3.10 -14.41
C ASP A 218 -14.45 3.69 -14.02
N VAL A 219 -14.85 3.61 -12.74
CA VAL A 219 -16.02 4.35 -12.20
C VAL A 219 -15.82 5.87 -12.28
N MET A 220 -14.59 6.36 -12.07
CA MET A 220 -14.35 7.80 -11.90
C MET A 220 -14.70 8.62 -13.14
N PRO A 221 -14.31 8.24 -14.39
CA PRO A 221 -14.75 8.94 -15.59
C PRO A 221 -16.27 8.98 -15.78
N HIS A 222 -17.01 7.94 -15.37
CA HIS A 222 -18.47 7.97 -15.45
C HIS A 222 -19.07 9.00 -14.50
N LEU A 223 -18.51 9.14 -13.29
CA LEU A 223 -18.93 10.18 -12.35
C LEU A 223 -18.46 11.57 -12.77
N GLN A 224 -17.37 11.68 -13.53
CA GLN A 224 -16.89 12.96 -14.04
C GLN A 224 -17.91 13.65 -14.96
N HIS A 225 -18.74 12.92 -15.69
CA HIS A 225 -19.83 13.51 -16.49
C HIS A 225 -20.86 14.27 -15.64
N LEU A 226 -21.01 13.93 -14.35
CA LEU A 226 -21.87 14.68 -13.44
C LEU A 226 -21.32 16.10 -13.19
N CYS A 227 -20.00 16.28 -13.31
CA CYS A 227 -19.36 17.58 -13.20
C CYS A 227 -19.76 18.50 -14.36
N ASP A 228 -19.92 17.96 -15.58
CA ASP A 228 -20.24 18.76 -16.77
C ASP A 228 -21.62 19.40 -16.68
N HIS A 229 -22.58 18.66 -16.11
CA HIS A 229 -23.97 19.11 -15.93
C HIS A 229 -24.15 20.14 -14.80
N THR A 230 -23.22 20.20 -13.85
CA THR A 230 -23.28 21.11 -12.69
C THR A 230 -23.00 22.58 -13.08
N ASN A 231 -22.47 22.84 -14.29
CA ASN A 231 -22.31 24.19 -14.84
C ASN A 231 -23.65 24.89 -15.18
N SER A 232 -24.77 24.17 -15.11
CA SER A 232 -26.11 24.76 -15.22
C SER A 232 -26.58 25.16 -13.82
N HIS A 233 -26.58 26.46 -13.52
CA HIS A 233 -26.90 27.11 -12.23
C HIS A 233 -28.26 26.74 -11.56
N SER A 234 -29.01 25.78 -12.09
CA SER A 234 -30.37 25.40 -11.67
C SER A 234 -30.51 23.97 -11.12
N SER A 235 -29.46 23.14 -11.13
CA SER A 235 -29.53 21.76 -10.61
C SER A 235 -28.87 21.62 -9.23
N PRO A 236 -29.44 20.82 -8.31
CA PRO A 236 -28.81 20.53 -7.02
C PRO A 236 -27.48 19.80 -7.22
N GLU A 237 -26.48 20.11 -6.39
CA GLU A 237 -25.17 19.47 -6.45
C GLU A 237 -25.31 17.93 -6.36
N PRO A 238 -24.67 17.16 -7.26
CA PRO A 238 -24.74 15.71 -7.23
C PRO A 238 -24.13 15.17 -5.94
N HIS A 239 -24.85 14.26 -5.27
CA HIS A 239 -24.41 13.56 -4.08
C HIS A 239 -24.24 12.07 -4.39
N VAL A 240 -22.99 11.62 -4.43
CA VAL A 240 -22.60 10.24 -4.75
C VAL A 240 -22.17 9.52 -3.48
N VAL A 241 -22.76 8.35 -3.24
CA VAL A 241 -22.40 7.50 -2.11
C VAL A 241 -21.77 6.20 -2.62
N PHE A 242 -20.58 5.89 -2.12
CA PHE A 242 -19.85 4.65 -2.38
C PHE A 242 -20.13 3.65 -1.25
N LEU A 243 -21.00 2.68 -1.52
CA LEU A 243 -21.29 1.54 -0.66
C LEU A 243 -20.37 0.38 -1.06
N MET A 244 -19.09 0.60 -0.78
CA MET A 244 -17.97 -0.27 -1.10
C MET A 244 -17.06 -0.34 0.13
N PRO A 245 -16.17 -1.34 0.25
CA PRO A 245 -15.18 -1.35 1.33
C PRO A 245 -14.43 -0.02 1.39
N CYS A 246 -14.06 0.41 2.59
CA CYS A 246 -13.37 1.68 2.79
C CYS A 246 -12.10 1.76 1.92
N HIS A 247 -11.79 2.96 1.43
CA HIS A 247 -10.62 3.23 0.56
C HIS A 247 -10.56 2.46 -0.78
N SER A 248 -11.70 1.96 -1.29
CA SER A 248 -11.74 1.24 -2.57
C SER A 248 -11.50 2.14 -3.80
N THR A 249 -11.95 3.40 -3.76
CA THR A 249 -11.92 4.32 -4.91
C THR A 249 -11.06 5.55 -4.65
N PRO A 250 -10.50 6.17 -5.69
CA PRO A 250 -9.55 7.29 -5.52
C PRO A 250 -10.23 8.66 -5.27
N LEU A 251 -11.56 8.75 -5.35
CA LEU A 251 -12.37 9.93 -5.00
C LEU A 251 -11.87 11.23 -5.66
N TYR A 252 -11.66 12.30 -4.87
CA TYR A 252 -11.27 13.64 -5.34
C TYR A 252 -9.89 13.72 -6.01
N SER A 253 -9.06 12.67 -5.92
CA SER A 253 -7.82 12.63 -6.71
C SER A 253 -8.06 12.45 -8.20
N HIS A 254 -9.27 12.01 -8.60
CA HIS A 254 -9.68 11.86 -10.00
C HIS A 254 -10.91 12.73 -10.34
N LEU A 255 -11.68 13.17 -9.34
CA LEU A 255 -12.83 14.06 -9.51
C LEU A 255 -12.48 15.48 -9.06
N HIS A 256 -12.13 16.34 -10.02
CA HIS A 256 -11.71 17.72 -9.77
C HIS A 256 -12.84 18.74 -10.00
N CYS A 257 -13.99 18.51 -9.35
CA CYS A 257 -15.18 19.36 -9.51
C CYS A 257 -15.99 19.43 -8.19
N PRO A 258 -16.91 20.41 -8.03
CA PRO A 258 -17.78 20.50 -6.86
C PRO A 258 -18.86 19.41 -6.90
N ILE A 259 -18.51 18.24 -6.41
CA ILE A 259 -19.40 17.08 -6.23
C ILE A 259 -19.30 16.59 -4.81
N ARG A 260 -20.44 16.23 -4.18
CA ARG A 260 -20.43 15.71 -2.82
C ARG A 260 -20.24 14.20 -2.86
N LEU A 261 -19.11 13.72 -2.34
CA LEU A 261 -18.78 12.30 -2.25
C LEU A 261 -18.88 11.83 -0.79
N ARG A 262 -19.47 10.65 -0.56
CA ARG A 262 -19.42 9.95 0.72
C ARG A 262 -19.05 8.49 0.47
N PHE A 263 -18.20 7.92 1.31
CA PHE A 263 -17.86 6.51 1.30
C PHE A 263 -17.96 5.96 2.72
N LEU A 264 -18.01 4.64 2.88
CA LEU A 264 -18.00 4.00 4.20
C LEU A 264 -16.62 4.17 4.84
N GLU A 265 -16.58 4.79 6.02
CA GLU A 265 -15.36 5.02 6.78
C GLU A 265 -14.99 3.82 7.66
N CYS A 266 -13.70 3.61 7.87
CA CYS A 266 -13.17 2.56 8.73
C CYS A 266 -12.01 3.07 9.61
N PRO A 267 -12.21 4.09 10.45
CA PRO A 267 -11.13 4.61 11.26
C PRO A 267 -10.63 3.54 12.25
N PRO A 268 -9.33 3.51 12.57
CA PRO A 268 -8.83 2.61 13.60
C PRO A 268 -9.30 3.08 14.99
N ASP A 269 -9.49 2.14 15.90
CA ASP A 269 -9.76 2.48 17.30
C ASP A 269 -8.51 3.05 17.99
N LEU A 270 -8.56 4.34 18.31
CA LEU A 270 -7.50 5.04 19.03
C LEU A 270 -7.74 5.09 20.54
N ARG A 271 -8.91 4.65 21.02
CA ARG A 271 -9.32 4.71 22.43
C ARG A 271 -9.17 3.37 23.15
N GLY A 272 -9.02 2.27 22.42
CA GLY A 272 -8.88 0.92 22.99
C GLY A 272 -10.19 0.38 23.55
N ASP A 273 -11.32 0.74 22.93
CA ASP A 273 -12.64 0.21 23.27
C ASP A 273 -12.80 -1.21 22.67
N PRO A 274 -12.93 -2.25 23.51
CA PRO A 274 -13.10 -3.62 23.03
C PRO A 274 -14.41 -3.85 22.25
N ASN A 275 -15.39 -2.95 22.36
CA ASN A 275 -16.65 -3.00 21.62
C ASN A 275 -16.66 -2.07 20.40
N TYR A 276 -15.50 -1.55 19.99
CA TYR A 276 -15.40 -0.67 18.84
C TYR A 276 -15.85 -1.39 17.56
N VAL A 277 -16.80 -0.78 16.84
CA VAL A 277 -17.25 -1.21 15.51
C VAL A 277 -17.20 0.00 14.58
N ASP A 278 -16.48 -0.14 13.47
CA ASP A 278 -16.38 0.90 12.46
C ASP A 278 -17.65 1.00 11.59
N GLU A 279 -17.85 2.15 10.92
CA GLU A 279 -19.03 2.42 10.09
C GLU A 279 -19.19 1.37 8.98
N ALA A 280 -18.09 1.00 8.29
CA ALA A 280 -18.15 -0.01 7.25
C ALA A 280 -18.57 -1.38 7.80
N SER A 281 -18.00 -1.83 8.92
CA SER A 281 -18.39 -3.10 9.55
C SER A 281 -19.85 -3.12 10.01
N SER A 282 -20.34 -2.01 10.57
CA SER A 282 -21.77 -1.84 10.91
C SER A 282 -22.66 -1.95 9.67
N PHE A 283 -22.29 -1.27 8.58
CA PHE A 283 -23.01 -1.34 7.31
C PHE A 283 -23.07 -2.77 6.75
N TYR A 284 -21.95 -3.49 6.69
CA TYR A 284 -21.94 -4.87 6.15
C TYR A 284 -22.62 -5.90 7.06
N ALA A 285 -22.91 -5.56 8.32
CA ALA A 285 -23.67 -6.42 9.22
C ALA A 285 -25.19 -6.30 9.01
N ASP A 286 -25.70 -5.09 8.75
CA ASP A 286 -27.10 -4.82 8.40
C ASP A 286 -27.20 -3.65 7.41
N PRO A 287 -27.06 -3.91 6.09
CA PRO A 287 -27.07 -2.84 5.09
C PRO A 287 -28.38 -2.06 5.07
N LEU A 288 -29.53 -2.73 5.22
CA LEU A 288 -30.84 -2.09 5.14
C LEU A 288 -31.12 -1.23 6.39
N GLY A 289 -30.83 -1.73 7.59
CA GLY A 289 -30.98 -0.95 8.82
C GLY A 289 -30.05 0.27 8.85
N TRP A 290 -28.80 0.09 8.40
CA TRP A 290 -27.86 1.20 8.27
C TRP A 290 -28.33 2.25 7.26
N LEU A 291 -28.87 1.84 6.10
CA LEU A 291 -29.41 2.75 5.09
C LEU A 291 -30.65 3.50 5.61
N GLY A 292 -31.55 2.82 6.32
CA GLY A 292 -32.73 3.45 6.92
C GLY A 292 -32.37 4.49 7.97
N THR A 293 -31.31 4.24 8.75
CA THR A 293 -30.82 5.19 9.76
C THR A 293 -30.05 6.36 9.13
N SER A 294 -29.23 6.09 8.11
CA SER A 294 -28.41 7.10 7.45
C SER A 294 -29.20 7.98 6.46
N TYR A 295 -30.26 7.43 5.88
CA TYR A 295 -31.09 8.09 4.86
C TYR A 295 -32.59 8.00 5.19
N PRO A 296 -33.04 8.59 6.31
CA PRO A 296 -34.42 8.43 6.79
C PRO A 296 -35.45 9.17 5.92
N ASN A 297 -35.04 10.20 5.18
CA ASN A 297 -35.93 11.10 4.46
C ASN A 297 -35.51 11.26 2.99
N ALA A 298 -36.47 11.59 2.12
CA ALA A 298 -36.20 11.79 0.69
C ALA A 298 -35.19 12.92 0.39
N SER A 299 -35.03 13.87 1.31
CA SER A 299 -34.09 15.00 1.23
C SER A 299 -32.64 14.60 1.52
N THR A 300 -32.40 13.52 2.25
CA THR A 300 -31.03 13.06 2.57
C THR A 300 -30.51 12.03 1.56
N LEU A 301 -31.40 11.42 0.78
CA LEU A 301 -31.06 10.43 -0.24
C LEU A 301 -30.02 10.95 -1.24
N PRO A 302 -29.04 10.11 -1.62
CA PRO A 302 -28.08 10.47 -2.64
C PRO A 302 -28.72 10.52 -4.03
N SER A 303 -28.09 11.25 -4.95
CA SER A 303 -28.46 11.19 -6.37
C SER A 303 -27.91 9.92 -7.02
N HIS A 304 -26.73 9.46 -6.58
CA HIS A 304 -26.08 8.27 -7.12
C HIS A 304 -25.57 7.33 -6.02
N VAL A 305 -25.65 6.03 -6.29
CA VAL A 305 -25.08 4.98 -5.42
C VAL A 305 -24.14 4.12 -6.25
N VAL A 306 -22.92 3.92 -5.75
CA VAL A 306 -21.91 3.04 -6.34
C VAL A 306 -21.69 1.87 -5.40
N LEU A 307 -21.81 0.64 -5.91
CA LEU A 307 -21.70 -0.58 -5.10
C LEU A 307 -21.14 -1.77 -5.88
N PHE A 308 -20.55 -2.73 -5.18
CA PHE A 308 -20.16 -4.01 -5.78
C PHE A 308 -21.39 -4.92 -5.97
N HIS A 309 -21.47 -5.62 -7.11
CA HIS A 309 -22.60 -6.49 -7.46
C HIS A 309 -23.14 -7.41 -6.34
N PRO A 310 -22.31 -8.07 -5.50
CA PRO A 310 -22.83 -8.95 -4.44
C PRO A 310 -23.83 -8.26 -3.49
N LEU A 311 -23.64 -6.96 -3.22
CA LEU A 311 -24.46 -6.16 -2.32
C LEU A 311 -25.83 -5.78 -2.93
N GLU A 312 -26.00 -5.92 -4.25
CA GLU A 312 -27.22 -5.56 -4.96
C GLU A 312 -28.45 -6.28 -4.42
N LYS A 313 -28.32 -7.57 -4.09
CA LYS A 313 -29.44 -8.39 -3.59
C LYS A 313 -29.89 -7.95 -2.21
N GLU A 314 -28.94 -7.64 -1.32
CA GLU A 314 -29.21 -7.19 0.05
C GLU A 314 -29.84 -5.80 0.06
N MET A 315 -29.50 -4.97 -0.93
CA MET A 315 -29.97 -3.60 -1.05
C MET A 315 -31.19 -3.40 -1.94
N SER A 316 -31.74 -4.46 -2.56
CA SER A 316 -32.77 -4.33 -3.59
C SER A 316 -34.02 -3.61 -3.09
N ALA A 317 -34.41 -3.83 -1.84
CA ALA A 317 -35.55 -3.16 -1.22
C ALA A 317 -35.34 -1.63 -1.13
N PHE A 318 -34.14 -1.19 -0.73
CA PHE A 318 -33.78 0.22 -0.67
C PHE A 318 -33.66 0.84 -2.07
N LEU A 319 -33.02 0.15 -3.02
CA LEU A 319 -32.83 0.65 -4.38
C LEU A 319 -34.18 0.82 -5.10
N ASN A 320 -35.03 -0.21 -5.06
CA ASN A 320 -36.35 -0.17 -5.71
C ASN A 320 -37.30 0.79 -5.01
N GLY A 321 -37.34 0.77 -3.67
CA GLY A 321 -38.21 1.65 -2.87
C GLY A 321 -37.92 3.14 -3.07
N ASN A 322 -36.67 3.48 -3.38
CA ASN A 322 -36.22 4.86 -3.62
C ASN A 322 -35.99 5.20 -5.10
N ARG A 323 -36.46 4.36 -6.03
CA ARG A 323 -36.40 4.59 -7.50
C ARG A 323 -34.99 4.77 -8.06
N PHE A 324 -34.03 3.99 -7.56
CA PHE A 324 -32.70 3.92 -8.15
C PHE A 324 -32.70 3.01 -9.38
N ILE A 325 -32.18 3.53 -10.50
CA ILE A 325 -32.08 2.82 -11.77
C ILE A 325 -30.60 2.57 -12.07
N LYS A 326 -30.25 1.34 -12.46
CA LYS A 326 -28.89 0.98 -12.84
C LYS A 326 -28.51 1.65 -14.15
N LYS A 327 -27.46 2.47 -14.15
CA LYS A 327 -26.97 3.22 -15.32
C LYS A 327 -25.71 2.63 -15.93
N SER A 328 -24.84 2.07 -15.10
CA SER A 328 -23.57 1.52 -15.57
C SER A 328 -23.26 0.20 -14.89
N ASP A 329 -22.63 -0.68 -15.66
CA ASP A 329 -22.11 -1.95 -15.21
C ASP A 329 -20.64 -2.07 -15.66
N ILE A 330 -19.74 -1.99 -14.69
CA ILE A 330 -18.29 -1.90 -14.91
C ILE A 330 -17.61 -3.17 -14.41
N PHE A 331 -16.77 -3.77 -15.25
CA PHE A 331 -15.94 -4.89 -14.83
C PHE A 331 -14.86 -4.44 -13.82
N HIS A 332 -14.69 -5.20 -12.74
CA HIS A 332 -13.68 -4.94 -11.72
C HIS A 332 -12.61 -6.03 -11.66
N THR A 333 -13.00 -7.30 -11.54
CA THR A 333 -12.05 -8.40 -11.34
C THR A 333 -12.63 -9.74 -11.78
N HIS A 334 -11.76 -10.66 -12.20
CA HIS A 334 -12.12 -12.08 -12.39
C HIS A 334 -12.12 -12.88 -11.08
N PHE A 335 -11.41 -12.39 -10.06
CA PHE A 335 -11.21 -13.06 -8.77
C PHE A 335 -11.67 -12.09 -7.67
N PRO A 336 -12.93 -12.17 -7.20
CA PRO A 336 -13.43 -11.35 -6.12
C PRO A 336 -13.04 -11.97 -4.78
N GLU A 337 -12.71 -11.14 -3.79
CA GLU A 337 -12.36 -11.59 -2.43
C GLU A 337 -13.08 -10.77 -1.36
N GLY A 338 -13.55 -11.45 -0.31
CA GLY A 338 -14.22 -10.81 0.83
C GLY A 338 -15.45 -9.99 0.42
N ARG A 339 -15.41 -8.69 0.73
CA ARG A 339 -16.50 -7.71 0.47
C ARG A 339 -16.45 -7.10 -0.95
N THR A 340 -15.55 -7.57 -1.81
CA THR A 340 -15.42 -7.08 -3.20
C THR A 340 -16.20 -7.94 -4.18
N GLY A 341 -16.55 -7.39 -5.34
CA GLY A 341 -17.31 -8.09 -6.38
C GLY A 341 -16.64 -8.02 -7.75
N ASN A 342 -17.03 -8.92 -8.65
CA ASN A 342 -16.51 -8.96 -10.03
C ASN A 342 -16.84 -7.70 -10.83
N ARG A 343 -17.93 -7.02 -10.46
CA ARG A 343 -18.50 -5.89 -11.19
C ARG A 343 -18.93 -4.80 -10.21
N ILE A 344 -18.83 -3.55 -10.63
CA ILE A 344 -19.27 -2.37 -9.91
C ILE A 344 -20.46 -1.77 -10.65
N TYR A 345 -21.52 -1.46 -9.91
CA TYR A 345 -22.74 -0.86 -10.44
C TYR A 345 -22.86 0.58 -10.00
N ILE A 346 -23.30 1.42 -10.94
CA ILE A 346 -23.68 2.80 -10.69
C ILE A 346 -25.19 2.90 -10.85
N TYR A 347 -25.84 3.31 -9.78
CA TYR A 347 -27.27 3.58 -9.72
C TYR A 347 -27.52 5.08 -9.67
N GLU A 348 -28.54 5.55 -10.38
CA GLU A 348 -29.00 6.94 -10.38
C GLU A 348 -30.45 6.99 -9.91
N ARG A 349 -30.79 7.95 -9.05
CA ARG A 349 -32.16 8.15 -8.58
C ARG A 349 -33.01 8.85 -9.63
N SER A 350 -34.11 8.24 -10.06
CA SER A 350 -35.08 8.90 -10.92
C SER A 350 -35.94 9.90 -10.13
N LEU A 351 -35.97 11.16 -10.60
CA LEU A 351 -36.80 12.23 -10.04
C LEU A 351 -38.14 12.41 -10.79
N GLU A 352 -38.41 11.61 -11.82
CA GLU A 352 -39.66 11.74 -12.58
C GLU A 352 -40.87 11.39 -11.68
N ALA A 353 -41.82 12.33 -11.64
CA ALA A 353 -43.13 12.12 -11.05
C ALA A 353 -43.94 11.13 -11.91
N ASP A 354 -44.75 10.31 -11.25
CA ASP A 354 -45.64 9.35 -11.89
C ASP A 354 -46.49 10.03 -12.98
N PRO A 355 -46.45 9.58 -14.25
CA PRO A 355 -47.30 10.15 -15.30
C PRO A 355 -48.81 9.99 -15.00
N GLN A 356 -49.20 9.19 -14.01
CA GLN A 356 -50.60 9.04 -13.59
C GLN A 356 -51.14 10.18 -12.70
N SER A 357 -50.31 11.11 -12.20
CA SER A 357 -50.80 12.22 -11.35
C SER A 357 -51.15 13.51 -12.10
N ARG A 358 -51.21 13.50 -13.45
CA ARG A 358 -51.66 14.64 -14.28
C ARG A 358 -53.09 14.51 -14.82
N GLN A 359 -53.86 13.55 -14.31
CA GLN A 359 -55.29 13.45 -14.58
C GLN A 359 -56.03 13.33 -13.25
N HIS A 360 -56.21 14.44 -12.54
CA HIS A 360 -57.40 14.69 -11.73
C HIS A 360 -57.58 16.18 -11.50
#